data_AF-G4ZX50-F1
#
_entry.id   AF-G4ZX50-F1
#
_cell.length_a   1.000
_cell.length_b   1.000
_cell.length_c   1.000
_cell.angle_alpha   90.00
_cell.angle_beta   90.00
_cell.angle_gamma   90.00
#
_symmetry.space_group_name_H-M   'P 1'
#
loop_
_entity.id
_entity.type
_entity.pdbx_description
1 polymer ?
#
loop_
_entity_poly.entity_id
_entity_poly.type
_entity_poly.pdbx_seq_one_letter_code
_entity_poly.pdbx_strand_id
1 'polypeptide(L)' 'MFYQLSQKLSKGPMMAVGISSILGVAYTTFAFFRYTGPDLGGDVPGSPKTTSAEWQAASVEYGKAQKANPIRHFKD' A
#
# COMPACT_ATOMS: atom_id res chain seq x y z
N MET A 1 18.46 19.18 -16.14
CA MET A 1 19.31 17.98 -15.98
C MET A 1 18.81 16.79 -16.81
N PHE A 2 17.53 16.39 -16.71
CA PHE A 2 16.98 15.24 -17.46
C PHE A 2 17.05 15.39 -18.99
N TYR A 3 16.77 16.58 -19.51
CA TYR A 3 16.88 16.88 -20.95
C TYR A 3 18.30 16.68 -21.49
N GLN A 4 19.33 17.15 -20.78
CA GLN A 4 20.73 16.94 -21.16
C GLN A 4 21.15 15.47 -21.08
N LEU A 5 20.59 14.70 -20.12
CA LEU A 5 20.82 13.27 -20.02
C LEU A 5 20.20 12.51 -21.21
N SER A 6 18.98 12.91 -21.62
CA SER A 6 18.28 12.33 -22.77
C SER A 6 18.96 12.57 -24.12
N GLN A 7 19.78 13.61 -24.23
CA GLN A 7 20.58 13.87 -25.42
C GLN A 7 21.87 13.04 -25.48
N LYS A 8 22.32 12.49 -24.35
CA LYS A 8 23.60 11.76 -24.23
C LYS A 8 23.45 10.24 -24.21
N LEU A 9 22.25 9.72 -23.92
CA LEU A 9 21.98 8.30 -23.81
C LEU A 9 21.21 7.77 -25.02
N SER A 10 21.51 6.54 -25.42
CA SER A 10 20.71 5.82 -26.40
C SER A 10 19.33 5.45 -25.82
N LYS A 11 18.39 5.12 -26.71
CA LYS A 11 16.98 4.92 -26.35
C LYS A 11 16.76 3.91 -25.21
N GLY A 12 17.49 2.78 -25.22
CA GLY A 12 17.34 1.72 -24.21
C GLY A 12 17.68 2.19 -22.78
N PRO A 13 18.90 2.64 -22.51
CA PRO A 13 19.30 3.20 -21.22
C PRO A 13 18.42 4.38 -20.78
N MET A 14 18.01 5.25 -21.71
CA MET A 14 17.15 6.38 -21.38
C MET A 14 15.75 5.94 -20.93
N MET A 15 15.18 4.91 -21.57
CA MET A 15 13.90 4.33 -21.14
C MET A 15 14.01 3.67 -19.76
N ALA A 16 15.10 2.96 -19.48
CA ALA A 16 15.31 2.34 -18.17
C ALA A 16 15.37 3.38 -17.04
N VAL A 17 16.13 4.47 -17.24
CA VAL A 17 16.22 5.58 -16.29
C VAL A 17 14.87 6.28 -16.16
N GLY A 18 14.21 6.59 -17.28
CA GLY A 18 12.92 7.29 -17.29
C GLY A 18 11.82 6.53 -16.57
N ILE A 19 11.60 5.26 -16.91
CA ILE A 19 10.57 4.42 -16.29
C ILE A 19 10.83 4.27 -14.79
N SER A 20 12.06 3.92 -14.40
CA SER A 20 12.40 3.72 -12.99
C SER A 20 12.23 5.01 -12.18
N SER A 21 12.60 6.15 -12.76
CA SER A 21 12.42 7.46 -12.12
C SER A 21 10.94 7.80 -11.93
N ILE A 22 10.11 7.59 -12.95
CA ILE A 22 8.67 7.86 -12.89
C ILE A 22 8.00 6.97 -11.83
N LEU A 23 8.32 5.68 -11.81
CA LEU A 23 7.79 4.75 -10.81
C LEU A 23 8.24 5.13 -9.39
N GLY A 24 9.51 5.50 -9.22
CA GLY A 24 10.04 5.95 -7.94
C GLY A 24 9.34 7.22 -7.43
N VAL A 25 9.16 8.22 -8.30
CA VAL A 25 8.46 9.47 -7.94
C VAL A 25 6.98 9.20 -7.66
N ALA A 26 6.32 8.35 -8.44
CA ALA A 26 4.92 8.00 -8.21
C ALA A 26 4.73 7.30 -6.86
N TYR A 27 5.56 6.32 -6.54
CA TYR A 27 5.48 5.59 -5.28
C TYR A 27 5.80 6.47 -4.07
N THR A 28 6.83 7.30 -4.15
CA THR A 28 7.17 8.23 -3.05
C THR A 28 6.07 9.26 -2.83
N THR A 29 5.46 9.78 -3.89
CA THR A 29 4.29 10.68 -3.80
C THR A 29 3.11 9.99 -3.14
N PHE A 30 2.79 8.75 -3.55
CA PHE A 30 1.76 7.95 -2.90
C PHE A 30 2.05 7.74 -1.41
N ALA A 31 3.27 7.33 -1.07
CA ALA A 31 3.66 7.08 0.32
C ALA A 31 3.57 8.35 1.18
N PHE A 32 3.96 9.51 0.65
CA PHE A 32 3.80 10.79 1.31
C PHE A 32 2.33 11.02 1.68
N PHE A 33 1.43 11.05 0.70
CA PHE A 33 0.00 11.27 0.97
C PHE A 33 -0.62 10.18 1.87
N ARG A 34 -0.12 8.94 1.77
CA ARG A 34 -0.62 7.82 2.55
C ARG A 34 -0.25 7.89 4.03
N TYR A 35 0.94 8.40 4.37
CA TYR A 35 1.52 8.30 5.72
C TYR A 35 1.69 9.64 6.44
N THR A 36 1.41 10.78 5.81
CA THR A 36 1.44 12.10 6.48
C THR A 36 0.13 12.48 7.17
N GLY A 37 -0.91 11.64 7.09
CA GLY A 37 -2.17 11.85 7.79
C GLY A 37 -2.06 11.60 9.29
N PRO A 38 -3.06 12.03 10.09
CA PRO A 38 -3.13 11.69 11.50
C PRO A 38 -3.18 10.17 11.68
N ASP A 39 -2.51 9.66 12.71
CA ASP A 39 -2.62 8.25 13.06
C ASP A 39 -4.02 7.99 13.65
N LEU A 40 -4.78 7.10 13.00
CA LEU A 40 -6.12 6.73 13.42
C LEU A 40 -6.12 5.37 14.15
N GLY A 41 -4.95 4.82 14.46
CA GLY A 41 -4.78 3.59 15.25
C GLY A 41 -5.08 2.31 14.48
N GLY A 42 -4.97 2.34 13.15
CA GLY A 42 -5.08 1.17 12.28
C GLY A 42 -3.76 0.40 12.15
N ASP A 43 -3.64 -0.37 11.08
CA ASP A 43 -2.44 -1.14 10.72
C ASP A 43 -1.25 -0.27 10.28
N VAL A 44 -1.52 0.90 9.69
CA VAL A 44 -0.52 1.90 9.31
C VAL A 44 -1.06 3.31 9.54
N PRO A 45 -0.21 4.36 9.61
CA PRO A 45 -0.67 5.74 9.82
C PRO A 45 -1.76 6.13 8.83
N GLY A 46 -2.83 6.80 9.29
CA GLY A 46 -3.98 7.16 8.46
C GLY A 46 -4.98 6.03 8.16
N SER A 47 -4.71 4.78 8.52
CA SER A 47 -5.69 3.70 8.42
C SER A 47 -6.71 3.73 9.56
N PRO A 48 -7.99 3.40 9.31
CA PRO A 48 -9.00 3.28 10.37
C PRO A 48 -8.60 2.27 11.45
N LYS A 49 -8.97 2.51 12.70
CA LYS A 49 -8.74 1.57 13.83
C LYS A 49 -9.23 0.14 13.56
N THR A 50 -10.26 -0.03 12.73
CA THR A 50 -10.81 -1.33 12.34
C THR A 50 -9.86 -2.19 11.51
N THR A 51 -8.78 -1.62 10.95
CA THR A 51 -7.75 -2.40 10.25
C THR A 51 -6.65 -2.89 11.17
N SER A 52 -6.60 -2.44 12.42
CA SER A 52 -5.58 -2.89 13.39
C SER A 52 -5.66 -4.40 13.63
N ALA A 53 -4.51 -5.00 13.98
CA ALA A 53 -4.41 -6.44 14.20
C ALA A 53 -5.37 -6.95 15.29
N GLU A 54 -5.55 -6.17 16.37
CA GLU A 54 -6.50 -6.49 17.45
C GLU A 54 -7.95 -6.52 16.94
N TRP A 55 -8.34 -5.54 16.13
CA TRP A 55 -9.69 -5.45 15.58
C TRP A 55 -9.96 -6.56 14.56
N GLN A 56 -8.98 -6.89 13.73
CA GLN A 56 -9.05 -7.99 12.77
C GLN A 56 -9.19 -9.34 13.48
N ALA A 57 -8.40 -9.58 14.52
CA ALA A 57 -8.50 -10.81 15.32
C ALA A 57 -9.88 -10.93 15.99
N ALA A 58 -10.35 -9.85 16.63
CA ALA A 58 -11.68 -9.83 17.24
C ALA A 58 -12.81 -10.04 16.21
N SER A 59 -12.66 -9.49 15.00
CA SER A 59 -13.62 -9.67 13.91
C SER A 59 -13.69 -11.12 13.42
N VAL A 60 -12.55 -11.81 13.35
CA VAL A 60 -12.50 -13.23 12.97
C VAL A 60 -13.23 -14.09 14.01
N GLU A 61 -12.96 -13.88 15.30
CA GLU A 61 -13.63 -14.62 16.38
C GLU A 61 -15.14 -14.34 16.42
N TYR A 62 -15.53 -13.08 16.23
CA TYR A 62 -16.94 -12.72 16.09
C TYR A 62 -17.58 -13.41 14.86
N GLY A 63 -16.88 -13.44 13.72
CA GLY A 63 -17.35 -14.09 12.51
C GLY A 63 -17.57 -15.61 12.67
N LYS A 64 -16.70 -16.29 13.42
CA LYS A 64 -16.88 -17.69 13.83
C LYS A 64 -18.11 -17.86 14.72
N ALA A 65 -18.23 -17.06 15.77
CA ALA A 65 -19.37 -17.12 16.69
C ALA A 65 -20.73 -16.90 15.98
N GLN A 66 -20.76 -16.03 14.97
CA GLN A 66 -21.94 -15.75 14.16
C GLN A 66 -22.18 -16.75 13.03
N LYS A 67 -21.25 -17.70 12.80
CA LYS A 67 -21.28 -18.62 11.65
C LYS A 67 -21.46 -17.87 10.31
N ALA A 68 -20.76 -16.75 10.13
CA ALA A 68 -20.97 -15.86 8.98
C ALA A 68 -20.57 -16.48 7.63
N ASN A 69 -19.62 -17.43 7.63
CA ASN A 69 -19.22 -18.23 6.46
C ASN A 69 -18.61 -19.58 6.90
N PRO A 70 -19.45 -20.51 7.36
CA PRO A 70 -19.01 -21.69 8.10
C PRO A 70 -18.39 -22.77 7.20
N ILE A 71 -18.57 -22.67 5.86
CA ILE A 71 -18.14 -23.71 4.92
C ILE A 71 -16.78 -23.40 4.29
N ARG A 72 -16.36 -22.13 4.21
CA ARG A 72 -15.14 -21.76 3.47
C ARG A 72 -14.11 -20.97 4.27
N HIS A 73 -14.54 -20.16 5.22
CA HIS A 73 -13.65 -19.17 5.83
C HIS A 73 -13.60 -19.23 7.36
N PHE A 74 -14.75 -19.36 8.02
CA PHE A 74 -14.86 -19.54 9.46
C PHE A 74 -15.27 -20.98 9.78
N LYS A 75 -14.45 -21.94 9.34
CA LYS A 75 -14.63 -23.34 9.71
C LYS A 75 -14.21 -23.51 11.18
N ASP A 76 -15.05 -24.19 11.95
CA ASP A 76 -14.72 -24.68 13.28
C ASP A 76 -13.58 -25.70 13.23
#